data_AF-A0A2C9KV87-F1
#
_entry.id   AF-A0A2C9KV87-F1
#
_cell.length_a   1.000
_cell.length_b   1.000
_cell.length_c   1.000
_cell.angle_alpha   90.00
_cell.angle_beta   90.00
_cell.angle_gamma   90.00
#
_symmetry.space_group_name_H-M   'P 1'
#
loop_
_entity.id
_entity.type
_entity.pdbx_description
1 polymer ?
#
loop_
_entity_poly.entity_id
_entity_poly.type
_entity_poly.pdbx_seq_one_letter_code
_entity_poly.pdbx_strand_id
1 'polypeptide(L)'
;KISAGIIVIPIIALMEAMAIGKYFARVNQYKLDPAQELLSYGIGNLVTSFFQGYAVTGTFSRTAINSQCGVKTPLGNIFTGVIVIISLYFLTPLFYYIPKCALAGVIIAAVLAMVDIQSFKMLYRAN
;
A
#
# COMPACT_ATOMS: atom_id res chain seq x y z
N LYS A 1 0.54 19.63 19.02
CA LYS A 1 0.79 18.73 20.18
C LYS A 1 1.02 17.33 19.64
N ILE A 2 2.29 16.95 19.51
CA ILE A 2 2.69 15.62 19.06
C ILE A 2 2.77 14.77 20.33
N SER A 3 1.74 13.96 20.64
CA SER A 3 1.74 13.20 21.90
C SER A 3 1.33 11.74 21.71
N ALA A 4 0.14 11.47 21.14
CA ALA A 4 -0.32 10.09 20.94
C ALA A 4 0.03 9.52 19.55
N GLY A 5 0.04 10.37 18.51
CA GLY A 5 0.19 9.93 17.12
C GLY A 5 1.52 9.23 16.80
N ILE A 6 2.61 9.56 17.51
CA ILE A 6 3.93 8.94 17.28
C ILE A 6 3.89 7.44 17.53
N ILE A 7 3.09 7.00 18.51
CA ILE A 7 3.00 5.58 18.89
C ILE A 7 1.88 4.91 18.11
N VAL A 8 0.75 5.59 17.93
CA VAL A 8 -0.44 5.01 17.30
C VAL A 8 -0.23 4.77 15.79
N ILE A 9 0.38 5.72 15.07
CA ILE A 9 0.52 5.63 13.61
C ILE A 9 1.38 4.41 13.20
N PRO A 10 2.58 4.18 13.77
CA PRO A 10 3.38 3.02 13.40
C PRO A 10 2.71 1.68 13.76
N ILE A 11 2.01 1.61 14.90
CA ILE A 11 1.30 0.39 15.31
C ILE A 11 0.19 0.06 14.30
N ILE A 12 -0.63 1.05 13.93
CA ILE A 12 -1.69 0.85 12.94
C ILE A 12 -1.09 0.50 11.57
N ALA A 13 -0.03 1.20 11.15
CA ALA A 13 0.65 0.94 9.88
C ALA A 13 1.19 -0.50 9.80
N LEU A 14 1.77 -1.01 10.89
CA LEU A 14 2.26 -2.38 11.00
C LEU A 14 1.12 -3.39 11.01
N MET A 15 0.04 -3.12 11.75
CA MET A 15 -1.14 -3.99 11.75
C MET A 15 -1.76 -4.11 10.35
N GLU A 16 -1.91 -2.98 9.65
CA GLU A 16 -2.38 -2.91 8.28
C GLU A 16 -1.47 -3.72 7.34
N ALA A 17 -0.15 -3.47 7.40
CA ALA A 17 0.83 -4.18 6.59
C ALA A 17 0.81 -5.69 6.84
N MET A 18 0.72 -6.12 8.10
CA MET A 18 0.66 -7.53 8.47
C MET A 18 -0.64 -8.20 8.00
N ALA A 19 -1.77 -7.49 8.03
CA ALA A 19 -3.04 -7.99 7.52
C ALA A 19 -2.96 -8.23 6.00
N ILE A 20 -2.42 -7.26 5.27
CA ILE A 20 -2.18 -7.36 3.81
C ILE A 20 -1.21 -8.50 3.53
N GLY A 21 -0.06 -8.52 4.21
CA GLY A 21 1.00 -9.50 4.00
C GLY A 21 0.51 -10.92 4.23
N LYS A 22 -0.28 -11.17 5.28
CA LYS A 22 -0.86 -12.50 5.56
C LYS A 22 -1.86 -12.94 4.48
N TYR A 23 -2.66 -12.02 3.96
CA TYR A 23 -3.58 -12.31 2.87
C TYR A 23 -2.81 -12.77 1.62
N PHE A 24 -1.83 -11.98 1.17
CA PHE A 24 -1.04 -12.31 -0.02
C PHE A 24 -0.08 -13.49 0.18
N ALA A 25 0.40 -13.73 1.40
CA ALA A 25 1.17 -14.93 1.77
C ALA A 25 0.35 -16.21 1.57
N ARG A 26 -0.94 -16.19 1.95
CA ARG A 26 -1.86 -17.31 1.72
C ARG A 26 -2.14 -17.51 0.23
N VAL A 27 -2.42 -16.43 -0.50
CA VAL A 27 -2.72 -16.49 -1.95
C VAL A 27 -1.52 -16.99 -2.75
N ASN A 28 -0.32 -16.49 -2.46
CA ASN A 28 0.91 -16.79 -3.22
C ASN A 28 1.77 -17.90 -2.59
N GLN A 29 1.28 -18.59 -1.55
CA GLN A 29 1.93 -19.75 -0.92
C GLN A 29 3.36 -19.47 -0.42
N TYR A 30 3.58 -18.33 0.24
CA TYR A 30 4.86 -18.01 0.90
C TYR A 30 4.68 -17.80 2.40
N LYS A 31 5.79 -17.84 3.15
CA LYS A 31 5.78 -17.54 4.59
C LYS A 31 6.13 -16.07 4.82
N LEU A 32 5.32 -15.39 5.62
CA LEU A 32 5.59 -14.03 6.07
C LEU A 32 6.31 -14.07 7.42
N ASP A 33 7.45 -13.38 7.53
CA ASP A 33 8.17 -13.20 8.79
C ASP A 33 7.81 -11.84 9.42
N PRO A 34 7.09 -11.82 10.56
CA PRO A 34 6.72 -10.57 11.23
C PRO A 34 7.90 -9.71 11.66
N ALA A 35 9.03 -10.31 12.06
CA ALA A 35 10.20 -9.56 12.52
C ALA A 35 10.86 -8.81 11.35
N GLN A 36 10.94 -9.47 10.19
CA GLN A 36 11.46 -8.87 8.97
C GLN A 36 10.55 -7.75 8.45
N GLU A 37 9.22 -7.93 8.50
CA GLU A 37 8.26 -6.87 8.13
C GLU A 37 8.39 -5.66 9.05
N LEU A 38 8.46 -5.87 10.37
CA LEU A 38 8.65 -4.79 11.35
C LEU A 38 9.92 -3.99 11.05
N LEU A 39 11.05 -4.68 10.82
CA LEU A 39 12.31 -4.04 10.50
C LEU A 39 12.24 -3.28 9.17
N SER A 40 11.57 -3.85 8.17
CA SER A 40 11.41 -3.25 6.84
C SER A 40 10.64 -1.93 6.90
N TYR A 41 9.50 -1.90 7.60
CA TYR A 41 8.72 -0.66 7.79
C TYR A 41 9.44 0.34 8.69
N GLY A 42 10.17 -0.13 9.71
CA GLY A 42 10.97 0.72 10.59
C GLY A 42 12.07 1.45 9.83
N ILE A 43 12.91 0.71 9.10
CA ILE A 43 13.99 1.28 8.27
C ILE A 43 13.38 2.16 7.17
N GLY A 44 12.32 1.71 6.49
CA GLY A 44 11.65 2.48 5.45
C GLY A 44 11.18 3.85 5.95
N ASN A 45 10.47 3.89 7.06
CA ASN A 45 9.99 5.16 7.64
C ASN A 45 11.12 6.04 8.19
N LEU A 46 12.19 5.45 8.74
CA LEU A 46 13.39 6.19 9.14
C LEU A 46 14.02 6.89 7.94
N VAL A 47 14.24 6.15 6.84
CA VAL A 47 14.78 6.71 5.58
C VAL A 47 13.86 7.80 5.06
N THR A 48 12.54 7.56 4.98
CA THR A 48 11.55 8.54 4.50
C THR A 48 11.56 9.84 5.31
N SER A 49 11.85 9.78 6.61
CA SER A 49 11.91 10.96 7.47
C SER A 49 13.01 11.95 7.06
N PHE A 50 14.12 11.47 6.48
CA PHE A 50 15.19 12.34 5.95
C PHE A 50 14.80 13.09 4.67
N PHE A 51 13.77 12.61 3.95
CA PHE A 51 13.30 13.18 2.69
C PHE A 51 11.98 13.96 2.83
N GLN A 52 11.61 14.37 4.05
CA GLN A 52 10.35 15.08 4.35
C GLN A 52 9.09 14.32 3.91
N GLY A 53 9.17 12.99 3.83
CA GLY A 53 8.04 12.15 3.45
C GLY A 53 7.08 11.90 4.62
N TYR A 54 5.84 11.55 4.29
CA TYR A 54 4.84 11.10 5.25
C TYR A 54 5.06 9.63 5.64
N ALA A 55 4.47 9.20 6.76
CA ALA A 55 4.59 7.83 7.24
C ALA A 55 4.08 6.82 6.18
N VAL A 56 4.94 5.87 5.81
CA VAL A 56 4.66 4.84 4.81
C VAL A 56 3.99 3.64 5.49
N THR A 57 2.85 3.22 4.92
CA THR A 57 2.07 2.06 5.36
C THR A 57 1.86 1.07 4.21
N GLY A 58 1.41 -0.15 4.53
CA GLY A 58 1.03 -1.14 3.52
C GLY A 58 -0.25 -0.71 2.80
N THR A 59 -0.36 -0.96 1.49
CA THR A 59 -1.55 -0.60 0.71
C THR A 59 -2.15 -1.82 0.02
N PHE A 60 -3.38 -2.16 0.39
CA PHE A 60 -4.14 -3.26 -0.23
C PHE A 60 -4.23 -3.11 -1.76
N SER A 61 -4.67 -1.95 -2.26
CA SER A 61 -4.91 -1.73 -3.69
C SER A 61 -3.65 -1.88 -4.54
N ARG A 62 -2.53 -1.25 -4.14
CA ARG A 62 -1.26 -1.34 -4.88
C ARG A 62 -0.69 -2.76 -4.87
N THR A 63 -0.70 -3.43 -3.73
CA THR A 63 -0.20 -4.81 -3.62
C THR A 63 -1.07 -5.79 -4.41
N ALA A 64 -2.40 -5.60 -4.42
CA ALA A 64 -3.32 -6.42 -5.20
C ALA A 64 -3.07 -6.32 -6.71
N ILE A 65 -2.90 -5.11 -7.22
CA ILE A 65 -2.57 -4.89 -8.64
C ILE A 65 -1.21 -5.51 -8.96
N ASN A 66 -0.20 -5.29 -8.11
CA ASN A 66 1.14 -5.83 -8.33
C ASN A 66 1.16 -7.38 -8.33
N SER A 67 0.39 -8.00 -7.43
CA SER A 67 0.22 -9.46 -7.38
C SER A 67 -0.52 -9.99 -8.61
N GLN A 68 -1.54 -9.28 -9.11
CA GLN A 68 -2.26 -9.65 -10.34
C GLN A 68 -1.39 -9.51 -11.59
N CYS A 69 -0.47 -8.54 -11.62
CA CYS A 69 0.53 -8.40 -12.67
C CYS A 69 1.64 -9.47 -12.61
N GLY A 70 1.61 -10.37 -11.63
CA GLY A 70 2.56 -11.48 -11.51
C GLY A 70 3.95 -11.06 -11.03
N VAL A 71 4.08 -9.90 -10.38
CA VAL A 71 5.36 -9.43 -9.83
C VAL A 71 5.74 -10.27 -8.61
N LYS A 72 6.92 -10.90 -8.66
CA LYS A 72 7.40 -11.82 -7.62
C LYS A 72 8.61 -11.31 -6.83
N THR A 73 9.17 -10.17 -7.23
CA THR A 73 10.40 -9.64 -6.63
C THR A 73 10.20 -8.21 -6.11
N PRO A 74 10.91 -7.79 -5.06
CA PRO A 74 10.86 -6.40 -4.56
C PRO A 74 11.30 -5.36 -5.59
N LEU A 75 12.03 -5.77 -6.63
CA LEU A 75 12.47 -4.93 -7.75
C LEU A 75 11.32 -4.22 -8.46
N GLY A 76 10.11 -4.79 -8.45
CA GLY A 76 8.93 -4.13 -9.02
C GLY A 76 8.66 -2.76 -8.38
N ASN A 77 8.84 -2.64 -7.06
CA ASN A 77 8.65 -1.37 -6.35
C ASN A 77 9.74 -0.34 -6.70
N ILE A 78 10.97 -0.79 -6.97
CA ILE A 78 12.06 0.08 -7.42
C ILE A 78 11.72 0.65 -8.81
N PHE A 79 11.26 -0.20 -9.72
CA PHE A 79 10.84 0.22 -11.06
C PHE A 79 9.71 1.25 -10.99
N THR A 80 8.69 1.01 -10.18
CA THR A 80 7.62 2.00 -9.93
C THR A 80 8.18 3.30 -9.35
N GLY A 81 9.10 3.23 -8.39
CA GLY A 81 9.73 4.41 -7.79
C GLY A 81 10.49 5.27 -8.80
N VAL A 82 11.27 4.64 -9.70
CA VAL A 82 11.98 5.33 -10.78
C VAL A 82 11.01 6.03 -11.73
N ILE A 83 9.92 5.37 -12.12
CA ILE A 83 8.89 5.98 -12.96
C ILE A 83 8.25 7.19 -12.28
N VAL A 84 8.00 7.11 -10.97
CA VAL A 84 7.44 8.24 -10.20
C VAL A 84 8.42 9.42 -10.21
N ILE A 85 9.73 9.19 -10.00
CA ILE A 85 10.75 10.26 -10.03
C ILE A 85 10.80 10.91 -11.41
N ILE A 86 10.81 10.12 -12.48
CA ILE A 86 10.79 10.64 -13.87
C ILE A 86 9.51 11.45 -14.10
N SER A 87 8.36 10.95 -13.66
CA SER A 87 7.08 11.64 -13.81
C SER A 87 7.07 12.99 -13.07
N LEU A 88 7.66 13.06 -11.88
CA LEU A 88 7.77 14.31 -11.13
C LEU A 88 8.69 15.33 -11.81
N TYR A 89 9.73 14.89 -12.54
CA TYR A 89 10.63 15.81 -13.22
C TYR A 89 10.08 16.31 -14.57
N PHE A 90 9.42 15.42 -15.34
CA PHE A 90 8.99 15.73 -16.71
C PHE A 90 7.48 15.94 -16.88
N LEU A 91 6.63 15.23 -16.12
CA LEU A 91 5.17 15.21 -16.30
C LEU A 91 4.40 16.12 -15.33
N THR A 92 5.06 16.70 -14.33
CA THR A 92 4.46 17.69 -13.42
C THR A 92 3.67 18.81 -14.14
N PRO A 93 4.15 19.44 -15.24
CA PRO A 93 3.36 20.47 -15.93
C PRO A 93 2.07 19.91 -16.57
N LEU A 94 2.05 18.64 -16.99
CA LEU A 94 0.82 18.00 -17.47
C LEU A 94 -0.14 17.69 -16.32
N PHE A 95 0.37 17.30 -15.16
CA PHE A 95 -0.45 16.95 -14.00
C PHE A 95 -1.24 18.13 -13.43
N TYR A 96 -0.83 19.37 -13.72
CA TYR A 96 -1.58 20.58 -13.35
C TYR A 96 -3.01 20.59 -13.92
N TYR A 97 -3.22 20.02 -15.10
CA TYR A 97 -4.52 20.01 -15.77
C TYR A 97 -5.44 18.89 -15.30
N ILE A 98 -4.97 18.01 -14.40
CA ILE A 98 -5.79 16.87 -13.98
C ILE A 98 -6.88 17.35 -13.01
N PRO A 99 -8.18 17.18 -13.35
CA PRO A 99 -9.25 17.60 -12.47
C PRO A 99 -9.30 16.71 -11.23
N LYS A 100 -9.48 17.32 -10.05
CA LYS A 100 -9.62 16.58 -8.78
C LYS A 100 -10.73 15.53 -8.80
N CYS A 101 -11.79 15.77 -9.58
CA CYS A 101 -12.89 14.83 -9.78
C CYS A 101 -12.43 13.52 -10.45
N ALA A 102 -11.48 13.57 -11.38
CA ALA A 102 -10.93 12.37 -12.01
C ALA A 102 -10.10 11.56 -11.01
N LEU A 103 -9.29 12.20 -10.17
CA LEU A 103 -8.55 11.51 -9.10
C LEU A 103 -9.50 10.80 -8.12
N ALA A 104 -10.56 11.47 -7.70
CA ALA A 104 -11.59 10.88 -6.85
C ALA A 104 -12.26 9.67 -7.52
N GLY A 105 -12.57 9.77 -8.81
CA GLY A 105 -13.12 8.66 -9.60
C GLY A 105 -12.21 7.43 -9.61
N VAL A 106 -10.89 7.62 -9.82
CA VAL A 106 -9.91 6.52 -9.78
C VAL A 106 -9.84 5.88 -8.38
N ILE A 107 -9.86 6.68 -7.31
CA ILE A 107 -9.84 6.15 -5.93
C ILE A 107 -11.10 5.31 -5.66
N ILE A 108 -12.28 5.82 -6.03
CA ILE A 108 -13.55 5.10 -5.84
C ILE A 108 -13.54 3.79 -6.63
N ALA A 109 -13.13 3.83 -7.90
CA ALA A 109 -13.02 2.62 -8.73
C ALA A 109 -12.06 1.58 -8.14
N ALA A 110 -10.90 2.02 -7.63
CA ALA A 110 -9.93 1.14 -6.99
C ALA A 110 -10.49 0.47 -5.73
N VAL A 111 -11.24 1.21 -4.89
CA VAL A 111 -11.87 0.68 -3.69
C VAL A 111 -12.98 -0.31 -4.03
N LEU A 112 -13.84 0.00 -5.00
CA LEU A 112 -14.91 -0.89 -5.44
C LEU A 112 -14.38 -2.24 -5.94
N ALA A 113 -13.23 -2.24 -6.62
CA ALA A 113 -12.57 -3.47 -7.07
C ALA A 113 -12.03 -4.35 -5.91
N MET A 114 -11.86 -3.79 -4.70
CA MET A 114 -11.41 -4.55 -3.53
C MET A 114 -12.56 -5.17 -2.72
N VAL A 115 -13.82 -4.77 -2.98
CA VAL A 115 -14.97 -5.24 -2.20
C VAL A 115 -15.36 -6.65 -2.64
N ASP A 116 -15.04 -7.66 -1.82
CA ASP A 116 -15.49 -9.03 -2.04
C ASP A 116 -16.85 -9.31 -1.37
N ILE A 117 -17.90 -9.11 -2.15
CA ILE A 117 -19.30 -9.36 -1.74
C ILE A 117 -19.56 -10.87 -1.53
N GLN A 118 -18.80 -11.75 -2.19
CA GLN A 118 -19.02 -13.19 -2.09
C GLN A 118 -18.57 -13.73 -0.74
N SER A 119 -17.38 -13.31 -0.27
CA SER A 119 -16.90 -13.62 1.08
C SER A 119 -17.88 -13.15 2.17
N PHE A 120 -18.48 -11.96 2.00
CA PHE A 120 -19.48 -11.45 2.93
C PHE A 120 -20.74 -12.33 3.00
N LYS A 121 -21.27 -12.76 1.85
CA LYS A 121 -22.43 -13.67 1.79
C LYS A 121 -22.12 -15.04 2.39
N MET A 122 -20.90 -15.54 2.21
CA MET A 122 -20.48 -16.83 2.76
C MET A 122 -20.41 -16.80 4.29
N LEU A 123 -19.85 -15.72 4.86
CA LEU A 123 -19.82 -15.49 6.31
C LEU A 123 -21.23 -15.37 6.91
N TYR A 124 -22.12 -14.65 6.23
CA TYR A 124 -23.51 -14.50 6.67
C TYR A 124 -24.30 -15.83 6.65
N ARG A 125 -23.95 -16.77 5.75
CA ARG A 125 -24.56 -18.11 5.70
C ARG A 125 -23.94 -19.12 6.66
N ALA A 126 -22.72 -18.87 7.13
CA ALA A 126 -21.99 -19.76 8.03
C ALA A 126 -22.32 -19.53 9.52
N ASN A 127 -23.09 -18.49 9.82
CA ASN A 127 -23.59 -18.12 11.14
C ASN A 127 -25.12 -18.14 11.14
#